data_AF-A0A529LUX1-F1
#
_entry.id   AF-A0A529LUX1-F1
#
_cell.length_a   1.000
_cell.length_b   1.000
_cell.length_c   1.000
_cell.angle_alpha   90.00
_cell.angle_beta   90.00
_cell.angle_gamma   90.00
#
_symmetry.space_group_name_H-M   'P 1'
#
loop_
_entity.id
_entity.type
_entity.pdbx_description
1 polymer ?
#
loop_
_entity_poly.entity_id
_entity_poly.type
_entity_poly.pdbx_seq_one_letter_code
_entity_poly.pdbx_strand_id
1 'polypeptide(L)'
;MFETREGETLLAADPAELRPDGHVVFIGRIVSPWTRRDDCPKNMRAARESGRAATVLVDEPYRPGLQNLERASHVVILSWL
;
A
#
# COMPACT_ATOMS: atom_id res chain seq x y z
N MET A 1 -16.42 0.04 -5.82
CA MET A 1 -16.09 1.32 -6.48
C MET A 1 -16.86 2.38 -5.72
N PHE A 2 -16.22 3.47 -5.32
CA PHE A 2 -16.96 4.55 -4.65
C PHE A 2 -17.82 5.26 -5.70
N GLU A 3 -19.08 5.53 -5.35
CA GLU A 3 -19.91 6.41 -6.17
C GLU A 3 -19.39 7.84 -6.06
N THR A 4 -19.45 8.58 -7.17
CA THR A 4 -19.10 10.00 -7.21
C THR A 4 -20.04 10.78 -6.29
N ARG A 5 -19.45 11.57 -5.39
CA ARG A 5 -20.20 12.38 -4.42
C ARG A 5 -20.52 13.75 -4.98
N GLU A 6 -21.49 14.43 -4.36
CA GLU A 6 -21.79 15.83 -4.66
C GLU A 6 -20.51 16.69 -4.54
N GLY A 7 -20.23 17.48 -5.58
CA GLY A 7 -19.05 18.35 -5.65
C GLY A 7 -17.76 17.68 -6.15
N GLU A 8 -17.74 16.35 -6.34
CA GLU A 8 -16.62 15.69 -7.01
C GLU A 8 -16.72 15.84 -8.53
N THR A 9 -15.59 15.97 -9.21
CA THR A 9 -15.51 16.02 -10.68
C THR A 9 -14.63 14.88 -11.16
N LEU A 10 -15.17 14.03 -12.03
CA LEU A 10 -14.40 12.96 -12.66
C LEU A 10 -13.48 13.51 -13.74
N LEU A 11 -12.33 12.87 -13.93
CA LEU A 11 -11.49 13.13 -15.09
C LEU A 11 -12.24 12.71 -16.36
N ALA A 12 -12.03 13.45 -17.46
CA ALA A 12 -12.69 13.18 -18.73
C ALA A 12 -12.23 11.87 -19.39
N ALA A 13 -11.02 11.41 -19.07
CA ALA A 13 -10.46 10.14 -19.52
C ALA A 13 -9.91 9.37 -18.32
N ASP A 14 -10.03 8.05 -18.35
CA ASP A 14 -9.43 7.17 -17.35
C ASP A 14 -7.91 7.10 -17.60
N PRO A 15 -7.06 7.52 -16.64
CA PRO A 15 -5.61 7.40 -16.77
C PRO A 15 -5.13 5.97 -17.03
N ALA A 16 -5.89 4.95 -16.65
CA ALA A 16 -5.56 3.54 -16.94
C ALA A 16 -5.61 3.20 -18.45
N GLU A 17 -6.32 3.99 -19.25
CA GLU A 17 -6.41 3.82 -20.71
C GLU A 17 -5.28 4.55 -21.45
N LEU A 18 -4.51 5.41 -20.77
CA LEU A 18 -3.41 6.14 -21.36
C LEU A 18 -2.17 5.25 -21.48
N ARG A 19 -1.30 5.56 -22.46
CA ARG A 19 0.01 4.91 -22.56
C ARG A 19 0.84 5.28 -21.32
N PRO A 20 1.31 4.30 -20.53
CA PRO A 20 2.05 4.61 -19.30
C PRO A 20 3.47 5.10 -19.62
N ASP A 21 3.95 6.06 -18.83
CA ASP A 21 5.33 6.57 -18.91
C ASP A 21 6.36 5.64 -18.24
N GLY A 22 5.89 4.71 -17.41
CA GLY A 22 6.70 3.75 -16.68
C GLY A 22 5.86 2.59 -16.14
N HIS A 23 6.52 1.62 -15.52
CA HIS A 23 5.83 0.48 -14.91
C HIS A 23 6.33 0.22 -13.50
N VAL A 24 5.49 -0.45 -12.72
CA VAL A 24 5.80 -0.88 -11.35
C VAL A 24 5.91 -2.40 -11.32
N VAL A 25 6.96 -2.89 -10.67
CA VAL A 25 7.12 -4.32 -10.38
C VAL A 25 6.85 -4.53 -8.90
N PHE A 26 5.96 -5.46 -8.57
CA PHE A 26 5.70 -5.82 -7.18
C PHE A 26 6.83 -6.69 -6.65
N ILE A 27 7.41 -6.29 -5.52
CA ILE A 27 8.55 -6.96 -4.89
C ILE A 27 8.15 -7.86 -3.71
N GLY A 28 6.85 -8.08 -3.55
CA GLY A 28 6.29 -8.77 -2.40
C GLY A 28 4.83 -8.39 -2.13
N ARG A 29 4.38 -8.67 -0.91
CA ARG A 29 2.99 -8.40 -0.46
C ARG A 29 2.91 -8.03 1.01
N ILE A 30 1.87 -7.28 1.36
CA ILE A 30 1.53 -6.95 2.75
C ILE A 30 0.44 -7.92 3.23
N VAL A 31 0.74 -8.65 4.30
CA VAL A 31 -0.23 -9.49 5.02
C VAL A 31 -0.73 -8.71 6.22
N SER A 32 -2.02 -8.37 6.22
CA SER A 32 -2.63 -7.55 7.25
C SER A 32 -3.89 -8.21 7.82
N PRO A 33 -4.28 -7.84 9.05
CA PRO A 33 -5.51 -8.34 9.68
C PRO A 33 -6.77 -7.59 9.19
N TRP A 34 -6.63 -6.58 8.33
CA TRP A 34 -7.75 -5.83 7.75
C TRP A 34 -8.10 -6.45 6.41
N THR A 35 -9.17 -7.26 6.39
CA THR A 35 -9.59 -8.02 5.20
C THR A 35 -10.67 -7.30 4.38
N ARG A 36 -11.34 -6.30 4.96
CA ARG A 36 -12.27 -5.41 4.24
C ARG A 36 -11.73 -3.99 4.24
N ARG A 37 -12.02 -3.26 3.16
CA ARG A 37 -11.59 -1.86 3.00
C ARG A 37 -12.12 -0.95 4.12
N ASP A 38 -13.35 -1.18 4.57
CA ASP A 38 -13.96 -0.39 5.65
C ASP A 38 -13.34 -0.66 7.02
N ASP A 39 -12.66 -1.80 7.19
CA ASP A 39 -11.96 -2.14 8.41
C ASP A 39 -10.59 -1.46 8.48
N CYS A 40 -10.05 -1.02 7.34
CA CYS A 40 -8.71 -0.44 7.27
C CYS A 40 -8.62 0.85 8.13
N PRO A 41 -7.59 0.98 8.97
CA PRO A 41 -7.44 2.13 9.83
C PRO A 41 -7.13 3.35 8.98
N LYS A 42 -7.80 4.48 9.28
CA LYS A 42 -7.61 5.74 8.52
C LYS A 42 -6.21 6.34 8.68
N ASN A 43 -5.44 5.88 9.68
CA ASN A 43 -4.08 6.32 9.93
C ASN A 43 -3.31 5.29 10.79
N MET A 44 -1.99 5.46 10.87
CA MET A 44 -1.11 4.57 11.63
C MET A 44 -1.28 4.64 13.15
N ARG A 45 -1.90 5.69 13.70
CA ARG A 45 -2.21 5.75 15.14
C ARG A 45 -3.33 4.76 15.47
N ALA A 46 -4.45 4.84 14.75
CA ALA A 46 -5.57 3.91 14.92
C ALA A 46 -5.14 2.44 14.67
N ALA A 47 -4.24 2.21 13.72
CA ALA A 47 -3.65 0.90 13.50
C ALA A 47 -2.91 0.37 14.75
N ARG A 48 -2.05 1.20 15.36
CA ARG A 48 -1.27 0.83 16.56
C ARG A 48 -2.15 0.61 17.79
N GLU A 49 -3.17 1.45 17.99
CA GLU A 49 -4.12 1.34 19.09
C GLU A 49 -4.93 0.03 19.05
N SER A 50 -5.12 -0.55 17.85
CA SER A 50 -5.77 -1.87 17.72
C SER A 50 -4.94 -3.04 18.24
N GLY A 51 -3.63 -2.85 18.47
CA GLY A 51 -2.71 -3.91 18.89
C GLY A 51 -2.46 -5.02 17.86
N ARG A 52 -3.03 -4.91 16.65
CA ARG A 52 -2.88 -5.92 15.60
C ARG A 52 -1.73 -5.55 14.67
N ALA A 53 -0.79 -6.47 14.49
CA ALA A 53 0.36 -6.28 13.61
C ALA A 53 0.06 -6.70 12.16
N ALA A 54 0.86 -6.20 11.22
CA ALA A 54 0.92 -6.63 9.83
C ALA A 54 2.36 -7.04 9.47
N THR A 55 2.52 -7.82 8.40
CA THR A 55 3.80 -8.33 7.94
C THR A 55 4.02 -7.96 6.48
N VAL A 56 5.20 -7.41 6.16
CA VAL A 56 5.63 -7.21 4.77
C VAL A 56 6.46 -8.43 4.36
N LEU A 57 5.98 -9.18 3.38
CA LEU A 57 6.68 -10.32 2.80
C LEU A 57 7.38 -9.85 1.54
N VAL A 58 8.72 -9.84 1.55
CA VAL A 58 9.55 -9.51 0.38
C VAL A 58 9.93 -10.79 -0.35
N ASP A 59 9.68 -10.81 -1.66
CA ASP A 59 9.93 -11.97 -2.51
C ASP A 59 11.42 -12.24 -2.65
N GLU A 60 11.77 -13.51 -2.80
CA GLU A 60 13.15 -14.01 -2.74
C GLU A 60 14.17 -13.23 -3.59
N PRO A 61 13.89 -12.87 -4.86
CA PRO A 61 14.85 -12.14 -5.69
C PRO A 61 15.23 -10.75 -5.14
N TYR A 62 14.38 -10.14 -4.31
CA TYR A 62 14.54 -8.77 -3.81
C TYR A 62 15.12 -8.70 -2.39
N ARG A 63 15.22 -9.84 -1.67
CA ARG A 63 15.71 -9.89 -0.28
C ARG A 63 17.13 -9.37 -0.08
N PRO A 64 18.09 -9.51 -1.02
CA PRO A 64 19.41 -8.89 -0.86
C PRO A 64 19.35 -7.37 -0.62
N GLY A 65 18.31 -6.70 -1.13
CA GLY A 65 18.08 -5.26 -0.89
C GLY A 65 17.71 -4.90 0.55
N LEU A 66 17.47 -5.88 1.42
CA LEU A 66 17.17 -5.68 2.85
C LEU A 66 18.43 -5.63 3.73
N GLN A 67 19.62 -5.75 3.15
CA GLN A 67 20.87 -5.70 3.90
C GLN A 67 20.94 -4.44 4.78
N ASN A 68 21.27 -4.62 6.07
CA ASN A 68 21.37 -3.56 7.09
C ASN A 68 20.05 -2.92 7.51
N LEU A 69 18.88 -3.40 7.06
CA LEU A 69 17.59 -2.84 7.44
C LEU A 69 17.34 -2.92 8.95
N GLU A 70 17.91 -3.92 9.62
CA GLU A 70 17.84 -4.12 11.07
C GLU A 70 18.45 -2.96 11.88
N ARG A 71 19.27 -2.11 11.25
CA ARG A 71 19.84 -0.91 11.88
C ARG A 71 18.84 0.26 11.94
N ALA A 72 17.74 0.19 11.21
CA ALA A 72 16.69 1.19 11.21
C ALA A 72 15.57 0.78 12.18
N SER A 73 15.12 1.74 13.00
CA SER A 73 13.94 1.54 13.87
C SER A 73 12.62 1.74 13.12
N HIS A 74 12.66 2.39 11.95
CA HIS A 74 11.50 2.76 11.16
C HIS A 74 11.81 2.62 9.67
N VAL A 75 10.79 2.26 8.90
CA VAL A 75 10.86 2.12 7.44
C VAL A 75 9.67 2.82 6.80
N VAL A 76 9.87 3.32 5.59
CA VAL A 76 8.78 3.82 4.74
C VAL A 76 8.37 2.70 3.80
N ILE A 77 7.10 2.31 3.83
CA ILE A 77 6.54 1.31 2.94
C ILE A 77 5.74 2.03 1.86
N LEU A 78 6.12 1.81 0.59
CA LEU A 78 5.34 2.22 -0.57
C LEU A 78 4.59 1.01 -1.10
N SER A 79 3.27 1.13 -1.24
CA SER A 79 2.38 0.05 -1.69
C SER A 79 1.41 0.55 -2.76
N TRP A 80 0.88 -0.36 -3.56
CA TRP A 80 -0.10 -0.08 -4.61
C TRP A 80 -1.53 -0.38 -4.09
N LEU A 81 -2.48 0.55 -4.27
CA LEU A 81 -3.83 0.53 -3.68
C LEU A 81 -4.97 0.68 -4.69
#